data_AF-A0A821VJY2-F1
#
_entry.id   AF-A0A821VJY2-F1
#
_cell.length_a   1.000
_cell.length_b   1.000
_cell.length_c   1.000
_cell.angle_alpha   90.00
_cell.angle_beta   90.00
_cell.angle_gamma   90.00
#
_symmetry.space_group_name_H-M   'P 1'
#
loop_
_entity.id
_entity.type
_entity.pdbx_description
1 polymer ?
#
loop_
_entity_poly.entity_id
_entity_poly.type
_entity_poly.pdbx_seq_one_letter_code
_entity_poly.pdbx_strand_id
1 'polypeptide(L)' 'MIVATNNGTIDERAHLLSPPLQQSSATCELTFYYHMSGANVGRLEVLLIEGLQESRVWSVEGTQSNRWHKGVVKIGR' A
#
# COMPACT_ATOMS: atom_id res chain seq x y z
N MET A 1 -3.73 -5.24 8.23
CA MET A 1 -5.09 -4.81 7.83
C MET A 1 -5.66 -5.86 6.91
N ILE A 2 -6.95 -6.15 7.01
CA ILE A 2 -7.69 -7.02 6.08
C ILE A 2 -8.75 -6.17 5.40
N VAL A 3 -8.88 -6.29 4.08
CA VAL A 3 -9.91 -5.61 3.29
C VAL A 3 -10.70 -6.69 2.57
N ALA A 4 -11.99 -6.79 2.88
CA ALA A 4 -12.91 -7.70 2.22
C ALA A 4 -13.50 -7.01 0.98
N THR A 5 -13.36 -7.62 -0.20
CA THR A 5 -13.80 -7.00 -1.47
C THR A 5 -15.19 -7.45 -1.92
N ASN A 6 -15.87 -8.29 -1.13
CA ASN A 6 -17.16 -8.89 -1.48
C ASN A 6 -18.39 -8.07 -1.04
N ASN A 7 -18.21 -7.08 -0.15
CA ASN A 7 -19.31 -6.28 0.42
C ASN A 7 -19.11 -4.75 0.28
N GLY A 8 -18.12 -4.30 -0.48
CA GLY A 8 -17.85 -2.87 -0.72
C GLY A 8 -18.50 -2.36 -2.01
N THR A 9 -18.56 -1.04 -2.19
CA THR A 9 -18.93 -0.43 -3.48
C THR A 9 -17.72 -0.32 -4.41
N ILE A 10 -17.96 -0.14 -5.71
CA ILE A 10 -16.89 0.20 -6.67
C ILE A 10 -16.19 1.48 -6.19
N ASP A 11 -14.85 1.48 -6.23
CA ASP A 11 -13.95 2.56 -5.80
C ASP A 11 -13.97 2.94 -4.31
N GLU A 12 -14.54 2.11 -3.44
CA GLU A 12 -14.40 2.30 -2.00
C GLU A 12 -12.93 2.09 -1.56
N ARG A 13 -12.43 2.98 -0.69
CA ARG A 13 -11.03 2.99 -0.25
C ARG A 13 -10.95 2.79 1.25
N ALA A 14 -10.05 1.90 1.65
CA ALA A 14 -9.69 1.72 3.04
C ALA A 14 -8.25 2.20 3.25
N HIS A 15 -8.06 3.13 4.19
CA HIS A 15 -6.75 3.74 4.46
C HIS A 15 -6.15 3.20 5.76
N LEU A 16 -4.88 2.81 5.71
CA LEU A 16 -4.06 2.53 6.89
C LEU A 16 -2.95 3.58 6.96
N LEU A 17 -2.99 4.44 7.98
CA LEU A 17 -2.01 5.50 8.16
C LEU A 17 -0.94 5.06 9.16
N SER A 18 0.32 5.32 8.82
CA SER A 18 1.42 5.20 9.79
C SER A 18 1.38 6.37 10.78
N PRO A 19 2.08 6.24 11.92
CA PRO A 19 2.49 7.42 12.67
C PRO A 19 3.31 8.38 11.77
N PRO A 20 3.36 9.68 12.11
CA PRO A 20 4.26 10.61 11.43
C PRO A 20 5.71 10.11 11.51
N LEU A 21 6.35 9.98 10.35
CA LEU A 21 7.75 9.61 10.26
C LEU A 21 8.59 10.87 10.14
N GLN A 22 9.65 10.96 10.94
CA GLN A 22 10.63 12.03 10.80
C GLN A 22 11.52 11.81 9.58
N GLN A 23 12.19 12.87 9.14
CA GLN A 23 13.11 12.80 8.02
C GLN A 23 14.20 11.74 8.31
N SER A 24 14.35 10.82 7.37
CA SER A 24 15.23 9.66 7.49
C SER A 24 16.23 9.67 6.34
N SER A 25 17.30 8.88 6.46
CA SER A 25 18.33 8.73 5.43
C SER A 25 17.75 8.45 4.05
N ALA A 26 18.41 8.94 2.99
CA ALA A 26 18.10 8.65 1.59
C ALA A 26 17.96 7.15 1.25
N THR A 27 18.52 6.27 2.08
CA THR A 27 18.40 4.81 1.93
C THR A 27 17.26 4.19 2.73
N CYS A 28 16.37 4.98 3.35
CA CYS A 28 15.26 4.44 4.14
C CYS A 28 14.24 3.72 3.23
N GLU A 29 13.80 2.55 3.68
CA GLU A 29 12.86 1.70 2.96
C GLU A 29 11.72 1.25 3.87
N LEU A 30 10.50 1.31 3.34
CA LEU A 30 9.33 0.63 3.88
C LEU A 30 9.29 -0.79 3.33
N THR A 31 9.32 -1.77 4.23
CA THR A 31 9.10 -3.18 3.89
C THR A 31 7.77 -3.65 4.46
N PHE A 32 6.96 -4.31 3.64
CA PHE A 32 5.68 -4.88 4.06
C PHE A 32 5.40 -6.18 3.30
N TYR A 33 4.45 -6.96 3.80
CA TYR A 33 3.95 -8.14 3.11
C TYR A 33 2.48 -7.94 2.74
N TYR A 34 2.09 -8.40 1.56
CA TYR A 34 0.73 -8.32 1.07
C TYR A 34 0.29 -9.65 0.44
N HIS A 35 -1.02 -9.91 0.47
CA HIS A 35 -1.64 -11.08 -0.14
C HIS A 35 -2.87 -10.62 -0.92
N MET A 36 -2.84 -10.81 -2.24
CA MET A 36 -3.87 -10.35 -3.16
C MET A 36 -4.24 -11.48 -4.12
N SER A 37 -5.37 -12.12 -3.86
CA SER A 37 -5.87 -13.32 -4.57
C SER A 37 -7.40 -13.28 -4.66
N GLY A 38 -7.94 -13.41 -5.87
CA GLY A 38 -9.38 -13.43 -6.14
C GLY A 38 -9.79 -12.60 -7.37
N ALA A 39 -10.91 -12.96 -8.01
CA ALA A 39 -11.36 -12.34 -9.25
C ALA A 39 -11.65 -10.83 -9.13
N ASN A 40 -12.13 -10.39 -7.96
CA ASN A 40 -12.53 -9.02 -7.68
C ASN A 40 -11.56 -8.31 -6.72
N VAL A 41 -10.27 -8.70 -6.74
CA VAL A 41 -9.26 -7.99 -5.97
C VAL A 41 -8.97 -6.66 -6.67
N GLY A 42 -9.13 -5.56 -5.94
CA GLY A 42 -8.85 -4.22 -6.43
C GLY A 42 -7.36 -3.88 -6.45
N ARG A 43 -7.03 -2.66 -6.02
CA ARG A 43 -5.66 -2.14 -6.01
C ARG A 43 -5.18 -1.89 -4.58
N LEU A 44 -3.91 -2.20 -4.32
CA LEU A 44 -3.20 -1.79 -3.11
C LEU A 44 -2.16 -0.74 -3.48
N GLU A 45 -2.15 0.38 -2.76
CA GLU A 45 -1.28 1.52 -3.03
C GLU A 45 -0.54 1.92 -1.74
N VAL A 46 0.71 2.34 -1.89
CA VAL A 46 1.47 3.02 -0.83
C VAL A 46 1.63 4.48 -1.23
N LEU A 47 1.18 5.35 -0.34
CA LEU A 47 1.18 6.79 -0.50
C LEU A 47 2.14 7.38 0.52
N LEU A 48 3.03 8.26 0.06
CA LEU A 48 3.89 9.07 0.91
C LEU A 48 3.24 10.46 1.06
N ILE A 49 2.93 10.82 2.30
CA ILE A 49 2.24 12.06 2.66
C ILE A 49 3.22 13.02 3.34
N GLU A 50 3.39 14.21 2.75
CA GLU A 50 4.39 15.20 3.13
C GLU A 50 3.72 16.56 3.24
N GLY A 51 3.25 16.90 4.45
CA GLY A 51 2.41 18.09 4.66
C GLY A 51 1.08 17.92 3.92
N LEU A 52 0.85 18.74 2.90
CA LEU A 52 -0.34 18.68 2.04
C LEU A 52 -0.13 17.88 0.76
N GLN A 53 1.11 17.41 0.50
CA GLN A 53 1.43 16.68 -0.72
C GLN A 53 1.27 15.18 -0.49
N GLU A 54 0.54 14.52 -1.38
CA GLU A 54 0.43 13.06 -1.43
C GLU A 54 1.09 12.56 -2.72
N SER A 55 1.97 11.57 -2.60
CA SER A 55 2.64 10.96 -3.74
C SER A 55 2.51 9.44 -3.70
N ARG A 56 2.13 8.83 -4.82
CA ARG A 56 2.11 7.38 -4.95
C ARG A 56 3.53 6.87 -5.19
N VAL A 57 4.04 6.12 -4.24
CA VAL A 57 5.40 5.55 -4.28
C VAL A 57 5.40 4.08 -4.67
N TRP A 58 4.25 3.39 -4.54
CA TRP A 58 4.11 2.00 -4.94
C TRP A 58 2.63 1.65 -5.20
N SER A 59 2.38 0.73 -6.12
CA SER A 59 1.04 0.17 -6.33
C SER A 59 1.08 -1.19 -6.99
N VAL A 60 0.09 -2.01 -6.68
CA VAL A 60 -0.17 -3.27 -7.36
C VAL A 60 -1.68 -3.45 -7.53
N GLU A 61 -2.10 -4.07 -8.64
CA GLU A 61 -3.51 -4.19 -8.99
C GLU A 61 -3.87 -5.64 -9.36
N GLY A 62 -5.08 -6.05 -8.99
CA GLY A 62 -5.59 -7.37 -9.32
C GLY A 62 -4.93 -8.50 -8.54
N THR A 63 -5.21 -9.74 -8.97
CA THR A 63 -4.61 -10.93 -8.37
C THR A 63 -3.12 -11.01 -8.66
N GLN A 64 -2.33 -11.20 -7.61
CA GLN A 64 -0.87 -11.33 -7.69
C GLN A 64 -0.42 -12.78 -7.59
N SER A 65 -1.12 -13.57 -6.76
CA SER A 65 -1.13 -15.05 -6.67
C SER A 65 -1.67 -15.43 -5.30
N ASN A 66 -2.01 -16.71 -5.09
CA ASN A 66 -2.43 -17.21 -3.79
C ASN A 66 -1.25 -17.49 -2.82
N ARG A 67 -0.39 -16.49 -2.60
CA ARG A 67 0.75 -16.51 -1.65
C ARG A 67 1.08 -15.09 -1.20
N TRP A 68 1.79 -14.99 -0.07
CA TRP A 68 2.31 -13.73 0.41
C TRP A 68 3.45 -13.22 -0.47
N HIS A 69 3.44 -11.92 -0.73
CA HIS A 69 4.46 -11.21 -1.46
C HIS A 69 5.12 -10.17 -0.58
N LYS A 70 6.41 -9.92 -0.81
CA LYS A 70 7.16 -8.87 -0.13
C LYS A 70 7.16 -7.61 -0.99
N GLY A 71 6.68 -6.50 -0.44
CA GLY A 71 6.83 -5.15 -0.99
C GLY A 71 7.98 -4.42 -0.31
N VAL A 72 8.81 -3.74 -1.10
CA VAL A 72 9.89 -2.87 -0.62
C VAL A 72 9.81 -1.57 -1.39
N VAL A 73 9.76 -0.45 -0.67
CA VAL A 73 9.56 0.88 -1.23
C VAL A 73 10.54 1.85 -0.60
N LYS A 74 11.29 2.58 -1.40
CA LYS A 74 12.19 3.63 -0.91
C LYS A 74 11.36 4.83 -0.46
N ILE A 75 11.55 5.24 0.78
CA ILE A 75 10.90 6.40 1.41
C ILE A 75 11.91 7.40 2.00
N GLY A 76 13.20 7.11 1.84
CA GLY A 76 14.30 7.93 2.31
C GLY A 76 14.42 9.28 1.61
N ARG A 77 15.01 10.23 2.32
CA ARG A 77 15.30 11.59 1.83
C ARG A 77 16.76 11.98 2.03
#